data_AF-A0A2V7P211-F1
#
_entry.id   AF-A0A2V7P211-F1
#
_cell.length_a   1.000
_cell.length_b   1.000
_cell.length_c   1.000
_cell.angle_alpha   90.00
_cell.angle_beta   90.00
_cell.angle_gamma   90.00
#
_symmetry.space_group_name_H-M   'P 1'
#
loop_
_entity.id
_entity.type
_entity.pdbx_description
1 polymer ?
#
loop_
_entity_poly.entity_id
_entity_poly.type
_entity_poly.pdbx_seq_one_letter_code
_entity_poly.pdbx_strand_id
1 'polypeptide(L)'
;MRQPTELGWLPLTLCIPAVLAAQGRDWEFHRGRWYNGNRSDSYEFRTSAHWGGPFTHGFGAQVVLHDSLGRRRAFYGLAYELQAFRGRRALGPYALTGVALGLSTDTTTQELAAQWSMGGGLEWRPVTRFALGVEARYRVEDRGPRGFWRTSDARTGFSGAVGITLRLGRGEGGRGSGGYGSPPRLPPEPPATITGNAADVVRTALDALGTPYVWGGTAGNGFDCSGLIQYAYGQHSIRLPRMGRAQASAGAEVAPVIEALRPGDILLFSAAPGSGVTHVGMYVGELKFIHSSSNGVKLSLLEVHDPDGAYWINRWVGARRIIP
;
A
#
# COMPACT_ATOMS: atom_id res chain seq x y z
N MET A 1 11.56 -34.41 47.78
CA MET A 1 11.24 -32.99 47.51
C MET A 1 12.28 -32.46 46.53
N ARG A 2 11.93 -32.36 45.23
CA ARG A 2 12.76 -31.70 44.21
C ARG A 2 11.93 -30.57 43.63
N GLN A 3 12.49 -29.37 43.69
CA GLN A 3 11.83 -28.12 43.29
C GLN A 3 11.46 -28.15 41.81
N PRO A 4 10.34 -27.51 41.40
CA PRO A 4 10.07 -27.29 40.00
C PRO A 4 11.09 -26.27 39.48
N THR A 5 11.87 -26.67 38.48
CA THR A 5 12.68 -25.75 37.68
C THR A 5 11.73 -24.83 36.93
N GLU A 6 11.64 -23.58 37.38
CA GLU A 6 11.07 -22.50 36.61
C GLU A 6 11.87 -22.35 35.32
N LEU A 7 11.32 -22.87 34.22
CA LEU A 7 11.84 -22.61 32.89
C LEU A 7 11.53 -21.14 32.58
N GLY A 8 12.55 -20.30 32.75
CA GLY A 8 12.52 -18.89 32.47
C GLY A 8 11.87 -18.60 31.13
N TRP A 9 10.87 -17.73 31.17
CA TRP A 9 10.28 -17.09 30.01
C TRP A 9 11.40 -16.29 29.31
N LEU A 10 12.09 -16.91 28.37
CA LEU A 10 13.01 -16.20 27.48
C LEU A 10 12.17 -15.31 26.55
N PRO A 11 12.35 -13.99 26.57
CA PRO A 11 11.63 -13.08 25.70
C PRO A 11 12.26 -13.16 24.30
N LEU A 12 11.85 -14.16 23.51
CA LEU A 12 12.11 -14.22 22.07
C LEU A 12 11.28 -13.19 21.28
N THR A 13 10.59 -12.30 21.99
CA THR A 13 9.67 -11.29 21.46
C THR A 13 10.35 -10.08 20.81
N LEU A 14 11.67 -9.93 20.91
CA LEU A 14 12.34 -8.67 20.54
C LEU A 14 13.00 -8.63 19.15
N CYS A 15 13.23 -9.75 18.47
CA CYS A 15 13.90 -9.73 17.16
C CYS A 15 12.95 -9.87 15.96
N ILE A 16 11.67 -10.20 16.19
CA ILE A 16 10.67 -10.44 15.14
C ILE A 16 10.13 -9.13 14.50
N PRO A 17 9.91 -8.01 15.22
CA PRO A 17 9.30 -6.83 14.62
C PRO A 17 10.20 -6.07 13.64
N ALA A 18 11.52 -6.05 13.85
CA ALA A 18 12.42 -5.14 13.10
C ALA A 18 12.60 -5.53 11.63
N VAL A 19 12.70 -6.84 11.32
CA VAL A 19 12.82 -7.33 9.94
C VAL A 19 11.46 -7.31 9.21
N LEU A 20 10.37 -7.51 9.94
CA LEU A 20 8.99 -7.51 9.40
C LEU A 20 8.47 -6.07 9.16
N ALA A 21 8.75 -5.13 10.06
CA ALA A 21 8.28 -3.74 9.96
C ALA A 21 9.00 -2.92 8.88
N ALA A 22 10.20 -3.33 8.46
CA ALA A 22 11.02 -2.56 7.53
C ALA A 22 10.59 -2.68 6.05
N GLN A 23 9.74 -3.66 5.68
CA GLN A 23 9.41 -3.93 4.28
C GLN A 23 7.91 -3.97 3.95
N GLY A 24 7.02 -4.32 4.89
CA GLY A 24 5.61 -4.58 4.60
C GLY A 24 4.68 -3.38 4.80
N ARG A 25 3.88 -3.06 3.76
CA ARG A 25 2.77 -2.09 3.84
C ARG A 25 1.49 -2.72 4.39
N ASP A 26 1.30 -4.01 4.18
CA ASP A 26 0.17 -4.77 4.69
C ASP A 26 0.64 -5.67 5.82
N TRP A 27 0.00 -5.55 6.97
CA TRP A 27 0.19 -6.35 8.18
C TRP A 27 -0.97 -7.32 8.29
N GLU A 28 -0.68 -8.60 8.41
CA GLU A 28 -1.67 -9.65 8.32
C GLU A 28 -1.60 -10.52 9.55
N PHE A 29 -2.77 -10.81 10.11
CA PHE A 29 -2.91 -11.74 11.20
C PHE A 29 -3.90 -12.82 10.80
N HIS A 30 -3.44 -14.07 10.78
CA HIS A 30 -4.22 -15.24 10.42
C HIS A 30 -4.31 -16.19 11.59
N ARG A 31 -5.52 -16.68 11.85
CA ARG A 31 -5.79 -17.77 12.79
C ARG A 31 -6.44 -18.90 12.03
N GLY A 32 -5.86 -20.07 12.12
CA GLY A 32 -6.30 -21.22 11.36
C GLY A 32 -6.21 -22.52 12.11
N ARG A 33 -6.50 -23.58 11.36
CA ARG A 33 -6.37 -24.97 11.78
C ARG A 33 -5.63 -25.74 10.71
N TRP A 34 -4.74 -26.62 11.12
CA TRP A 34 -4.06 -27.57 10.25
C TRP A 34 -4.53 -28.99 10.57
N TYR A 35 -4.86 -29.74 9.52
CA TYR A 35 -5.37 -31.11 9.55
C TYR A 35 -4.34 -32.01 8.88
N ASN A 36 -3.66 -32.82 9.70
CA ASN A 36 -2.69 -33.83 9.29
C ASN A 36 -2.95 -35.10 10.12
N GLY A 37 -4.07 -35.78 9.85
CA GLY A 37 -4.61 -36.86 10.67
C GLY A 37 -5.27 -36.41 11.98
N ASN A 38 -4.65 -35.48 12.70
CA ASN A 38 -5.18 -34.82 13.91
C ASN A 38 -5.23 -33.30 13.74
N ARG A 39 -5.96 -32.62 14.64
CA ARG A 39 -6.21 -31.17 14.59
C ARG A 39 -5.10 -30.38 15.31
N SER A 40 -4.54 -29.39 14.63
CA SER A 40 -3.61 -28.39 15.17
C SER A 40 -4.19 -26.99 14.99
N ASP A 41 -3.93 -26.07 15.93
CA ASP A 41 -4.27 -24.66 15.76
C ASP A 41 -3.04 -23.90 15.22
N SER A 42 -3.25 -22.98 14.27
CA SER A 42 -2.18 -22.18 13.66
C SER A 42 -2.41 -20.69 13.87
N TYR A 43 -1.33 -19.97 14.15
CA TYR A 43 -1.29 -18.52 14.32
C TYR A 43 -0.16 -17.97 13.46
N GLU A 44 -0.48 -17.01 12.61
CA GLU A 44 0.48 -16.47 11.65
C GLU A 44 0.38 -14.96 11.62
N PHE A 45 1.53 -14.32 11.74
CA PHE A 45 1.68 -12.90 11.51
C PHE A 45 2.53 -12.73 10.26
N ARG A 46 2.04 -11.97 9.29
CA ARG A 46 2.73 -11.77 8.02
C ARG A 46 2.78 -10.29 7.67
N THR A 47 3.80 -9.94 6.92
CA THR A 47 3.97 -8.63 6.32
C THR A 47 4.09 -8.83 4.84
N SER A 48 3.34 -8.06 4.06
CA SER A 48 3.36 -8.21 2.61
C SER A 48 3.59 -6.87 1.90
N ALA A 49 4.32 -6.98 0.79
CA ALA A 49 4.74 -5.89 -0.05
C ALA A 49 4.57 -6.29 -1.51
N HIS A 50 4.38 -5.27 -2.32
CA HIS A 50 4.08 -5.43 -3.73
C HIS A 50 5.40 -5.59 -4.51
N TRP A 51 5.73 -6.78 -5.02
CA TRP A 51 6.95 -7.05 -5.82
C TRP A 51 6.87 -6.59 -7.29
N GLY A 52 5.82 -6.94 -8.04
CA GLY A 52 5.63 -6.43 -9.41
C GLY A 52 4.44 -7.09 -10.10
N GLY A 53 3.81 -6.44 -11.08
CA GLY A 53 2.64 -7.00 -11.77
C GLY A 53 1.57 -7.53 -10.80
N PRO A 54 1.04 -8.75 -11.01
CA PRO A 54 0.05 -9.36 -10.11
C PRO A 54 0.68 -9.94 -8.82
N PHE A 55 2.00 -9.80 -8.62
CA PHE A 55 2.73 -10.46 -7.56
C PHE A 55 2.97 -9.57 -6.33
N THR A 56 2.86 -10.21 -5.18
CA THR A 56 3.12 -9.70 -3.85
C THR A 56 4.00 -10.72 -3.15
N HIS A 57 4.93 -10.25 -2.32
CA HIS A 57 5.77 -11.11 -1.51
C HIS A 57 5.69 -10.68 -0.05
N GLY A 58 6.04 -11.57 0.86
CA GLY A 58 5.93 -11.27 2.27
C GLY A 58 6.81 -12.13 3.14
N PHE A 59 7.11 -11.60 4.32
CA PHE A 59 7.77 -12.31 5.39
C PHE A 59 6.76 -12.54 6.51
N GLY A 60 6.84 -13.68 7.18
CA GLY A 60 5.95 -14.00 8.27
C GLY A 60 6.62 -14.75 9.41
N ALA A 61 5.97 -14.75 10.55
CA ALA A 61 6.23 -15.63 11.66
C ALA A 61 5.00 -16.52 11.87
N GLN A 62 5.21 -17.82 11.99
CA GLN A 62 4.14 -18.79 12.19
C GLN A 62 4.40 -19.66 13.41
N VAL A 63 3.32 -19.91 14.16
CA VAL A 63 3.27 -20.83 15.28
C VAL A 63 2.16 -21.83 15.01
N VAL A 64 2.51 -23.12 14.97
CA VAL A 64 1.54 -24.21 14.80
C VAL A 64 1.57 -25.07 16.05
N LEU A 65 0.49 -25.03 16.81
CA LEU A 65 0.34 -25.75 18.08
C LEU A 65 -0.48 -27.01 17.86
N HIS A 66 0.05 -28.12 18.31
CA HIS A 66 -0.59 -29.42 18.23
C HIS A 66 -0.76 -29.98 19.64
N ASP A 67 -2.02 -30.12 20.04
CA ASP A 67 -2.41 -30.73 21.30
C ASP A 67 -3.25 -31.98 21.01
N SER A 68 -2.66 -33.15 21.28
CA SER A 68 -3.33 -34.44 21.14
C SER A 68 -2.85 -35.42 22.19
N LEU A 69 -3.78 -35.96 23.00
CA LEU A 69 -3.61 -37.14 23.87
C LEU A 69 -2.27 -37.19 24.63
N GLY A 70 -1.89 -36.08 25.29
CA GLY A 70 -0.72 -36.01 26.17
C GLY A 70 0.63 -35.66 25.51
N ARG A 71 0.69 -35.46 24.18
CA ARG A 71 1.87 -34.90 23.50
C ARG A 71 1.59 -33.46 23.06
N ARG A 72 2.36 -32.51 23.60
CA ARG A 72 2.36 -31.12 23.15
C ARG A 72 3.48 -30.94 22.14
N ARG A 73 3.13 -30.48 20.95
CA ARG A 73 4.09 -30.20 19.89
C ARG A 73 3.85 -28.81 19.34
N ALA A 74 4.92 -28.10 19.01
CA ALA A 74 4.81 -26.79 18.43
C ALA A 74 5.87 -26.59 17.34
N PHE A 75 5.45 -26.06 16.19
CA PHE A 75 6.36 -25.54 15.18
C PHE A 75 6.43 -24.02 15.31
N TYR A 76 7.63 -23.47 15.43
CA TYR A 76 7.91 -22.04 15.40
C TYR A 76 8.80 -21.75 14.20
N GLY A 77 8.34 -20.95 13.25
CA GLY A 77 9.15 -20.67 12.06
C GLY A 77 8.96 -19.29 11.48
N LEU A 78 9.95 -18.88 10.71
CA LEU A 78 9.94 -17.70 9.87
C LEU A 78 9.67 -18.11 8.44
N ALA A 79 8.74 -17.43 7.80
CA ALA A 79 8.24 -17.76 6.48
C ALA A 79 8.57 -16.65 5.47
N TYR A 80 8.79 -17.06 4.22
CA TYR A 80 8.77 -16.22 3.05
C TYR A 80 7.67 -16.71 2.11
N GLU A 81 6.83 -15.79 1.63
CA GLU A 81 5.67 -16.11 0.81
C GLU A 81 5.64 -15.29 -0.46
N LEU A 82 5.11 -15.92 -1.52
CA LEU A 82 4.80 -15.31 -2.79
C LEU A 82 3.31 -15.49 -3.06
N GLN A 83 2.66 -14.40 -3.45
CA GLN A 83 1.24 -14.35 -3.70
C GLN A 83 1.00 -13.74 -5.07
N ALA A 84 0.03 -14.28 -5.80
CA ALA A 84 -0.36 -13.82 -7.12
C ALA A 84 -1.83 -13.43 -7.15
N PHE A 85 -2.14 -12.39 -7.93
CA PHE A 85 -3.50 -11.90 -8.19
C PHE A 85 -4.24 -11.32 -6.99
N ARG A 86 -3.54 -11.10 -5.86
CA ARG A 86 -4.06 -10.39 -4.70
C ARG A 86 -4.30 -8.92 -5.02
N GLY A 87 -5.50 -8.62 -5.52
CA GLY A 87 -5.86 -7.33 -6.11
C GLY A 87 -6.43 -6.32 -5.11
N ARG A 88 -6.55 -5.06 -5.56
CA ARG A 88 -7.21 -3.95 -4.82
C ARG A 88 -8.73 -3.93 -4.95
N ARG A 89 -9.33 -4.96 -5.57
CA ARG A 89 -10.79 -5.04 -5.76
C ARG A 89 -11.47 -5.27 -4.42
N ALA A 90 -12.75 -4.90 -4.33
CA ALA A 90 -13.55 -5.09 -3.13
C ALA A 90 -13.59 -6.58 -2.70
N LEU A 91 -13.57 -7.52 -3.65
CA LEU A 91 -13.42 -8.96 -3.40
C LEU A 91 -12.50 -9.56 -4.48
N GLY A 92 -11.51 -10.36 -4.09
CA GLY A 92 -10.57 -10.95 -5.06
C GLY A 92 -9.95 -12.25 -4.58
N PRO A 93 -9.91 -13.30 -5.42
CA PRO A 93 -9.14 -14.49 -5.13
C PRO A 93 -7.64 -14.22 -5.28
N TYR A 94 -6.83 -14.95 -4.54
CA TYR A 94 -5.37 -14.95 -4.71
C TYR A 94 -4.81 -16.35 -4.56
N ALA A 95 -3.72 -16.62 -5.27
CA ALA A 95 -2.91 -17.81 -5.08
C ALA A 95 -1.70 -17.47 -4.23
N LEU A 96 -1.18 -18.46 -3.50
CA LEU A 96 0.01 -18.29 -2.69
C LEU A 96 0.88 -19.54 -2.68
N THR A 97 2.17 -19.33 -2.49
CA THR A 97 3.16 -20.36 -2.17
C THR A 97 4.16 -19.79 -1.16
N GLY A 98 4.71 -20.62 -0.30
CA GLY A 98 5.62 -20.14 0.73
C GLY A 98 6.50 -21.23 1.31
N VAL A 99 7.62 -20.80 1.87
CA VAL A 99 8.57 -21.65 2.58
C VAL A 99 8.80 -21.08 3.96
N ALA A 100 8.84 -21.93 4.98
CA ALA A 100 9.16 -21.55 6.34
C ALA A 100 10.29 -22.42 6.87
N LEU A 101 11.21 -21.79 7.60
CA LEU A 101 12.28 -22.46 8.32
C LEU A 101 12.10 -22.19 9.81
N GLY A 102 12.26 -23.23 10.62
CA GLY A 102 11.90 -23.13 12.02
C GLY A 102 12.36 -24.30 12.88
N LEU A 103 11.93 -24.24 14.13
CA LEU A 103 12.11 -25.27 15.13
C LEU A 103 10.79 -26.01 15.34
N SER A 104 10.82 -27.32 15.09
CA SER A 104 9.76 -28.23 15.53
C SER A 104 10.13 -28.78 16.89
N THR A 105 9.28 -28.50 17.87
CA THR A 105 9.39 -29.01 19.24
C THR A 105 8.42 -30.18 19.43
N ASP A 106 8.95 -31.28 19.94
CA ASP A 106 8.16 -32.34 20.58
C ASP A 106 8.47 -32.32 22.08
N THR A 107 7.62 -32.97 22.87
CA THR A 107 7.68 -33.07 24.33
C THR A 107 9.08 -33.38 24.90
N THR A 108 10.00 -33.93 24.09
CA THR A 108 11.37 -34.31 24.47
C THR A 108 12.47 -33.87 23.49
N THR A 109 12.15 -33.30 22.33
CA THR A 109 13.16 -33.00 21.28
C THR A 109 12.89 -31.67 20.57
N GLN A 110 13.96 -31.02 20.12
CA GLN A 110 13.91 -29.84 19.25
C GLN A 110 14.67 -30.14 17.98
N GLU A 111 14.02 -30.00 16.83
CA GLU A 111 14.60 -30.30 15.53
C GLU A 111 14.39 -29.12 14.58
N LEU A 112 15.36 -28.87 13.71
CA LEU A 112 15.18 -27.97 12.58
C LEU A 112 14.19 -28.57 11.60
N ALA A 113 13.30 -27.73 11.10
CA ALA A 113 12.26 -28.13 10.18
C ALA A 113 12.07 -27.08 9.08
N ALA A 114 11.83 -27.57 7.87
CA ALA A 114 11.40 -26.76 6.75
C ALA A 114 9.95 -27.10 6.41
N GLN A 115 9.15 -26.09 6.09
CA GLN A 115 7.77 -26.26 5.69
C GLN A 115 7.53 -25.56 4.36
N TRP A 116 7.05 -26.31 3.37
CA TRP A 116 6.52 -25.76 2.12
C TRP A 116 5.01 -25.66 2.22
N SER A 117 4.47 -24.60 1.65
CA SER A 117 3.03 -24.40 1.58
C SER A 117 2.61 -23.88 0.23
N MET A 118 1.45 -24.30 -0.24
CA MET A 118 0.82 -23.79 -1.45
C MET A 118 -0.68 -23.75 -1.27
N GLY A 119 -1.36 -22.81 -1.92
CA GLY A 119 -2.80 -22.71 -1.83
C GLY A 119 -3.33 -21.41 -2.37
N GLY A 120 -4.43 -20.94 -1.77
CA GLY A 120 -5.06 -19.71 -2.18
C GLY A 120 -6.12 -19.26 -1.18
N GLY A 121 -6.60 -18.05 -1.39
CA GLY A 121 -7.60 -17.46 -0.53
C GLY A 121 -8.51 -16.50 -1.27
N LEU A 122 -9.52 -16.03 -0.56
CA LEU A 122 -10.42 -14.97 -1.00
C LEU A 122 -10.29 -13.83 -0.02
N GLU A 123 -10.01 -12.63 -0.52
CA GLU A 123 -9.87 -11.42 0.29
C GLU A 123 -10.98 -10.43 -0.06
N TRP A 124 -11.71 -9.98 0.98
CA TRP A 124 -12.70 -8.92 0.91
C TRP A 124 -12.15 -7.64 1.55
N ARG A 125 -12.12 -6.55 0.79
CA ARG A 125 -11.59 -5.24 1.18
C ARG A 125 -12.72 -4.21 1.22
N PRO A 126 -13.49 -4.11 2.32
CA PRO A 126 -14.57 -3.13 2.43
C PRO A 126 -14.05 -1.69 2.44
N VAL A 127 -12.82 -1.48 2.94
CA VAL A 127 -12.13 -0.18 2.93
C VAL A 127 -10.66 -0.36 2.54
N THR A 128 -10.03 0.70 2.04
CA THR A 128 -8.66 0.65 1.52
C THR A 128 -7.61 0.27 2.58
N ARG A 129 -7.90 0.42 3.88
CA ARG A 129 -6.95 0.11 4.96
C ARG A 129 -7.18 -1.23 5.66
N PHE A 130 -8.26 -1.93 5.32
CA PHE A 130 -8.69 -3.12 6.05
C PHE A 130 -9.20 -4.20 5.08
N ALA A 131 -8.82 -5.45 5.34
CA ALA A 131 -9.35 -6.61 4.64
C ALA A 131 -9.69 -7.74 5.59
N LEU A 132 -10.65 -8.55 5.18
CA LEU A 132 -10.95 -9.86 5.75
C LEU A 132 -10.65 -10.92 4.71
N GLY A 133 -9.99 -12.00 5.13
CA GLY A 133 -9.58 -13.08 4.23
C GLY A 133 -9.97 -14.44 4.76
N VAL A 134 -10.23 -15.36 3.84
CA VAL A 134 -10.23 -16.80 4.12
C VAL A 134 -9.18 -17.45 3.24
N GLU A 135 -8.44 -18.41 3.79
CA GLU A 135 -7.29 -18.99 3.12
C GLU A 135 -7.26 -20.51 3.34
N ALA A 136 -6.97 -21.24 2.27
CA ALA A 136 -6.76 -22.68 2.30
C ALA A 136 -5.36 -22.99 1.76
N ARG A 137 -4.58 -23.79 2.50
CA ARG A 137 -3.22 -24.19 2.11
C ARG A 137 -2.99 -25.67 2.33
N TYR A 138 -2.30 -26.29 1.40
CA TYR A 138 -1.62 -27.55 1.62
C TYR A 138 -0.21 -27.28 2.14
N ARG A 139 0.18 -27.99 3.20
CA ARG A 139 1.49 -27.84 3.86
C ARG A 139 2.23 -29.17 3.84
N VAL A 140 3.55 -29.10 3.66
CA VAL A 140 4.49 -30.22 3.73
C VAL A 140 5.61 -29.80 4.67
N GLU A 141 5.80 -30.49 5.78
CA GLU A 141 6.84 -30.20 6.77
C GLU A 141 7.84 -31.36 6.82
N ASP A 142 9.10 -31.05 6.52
CA ASP A 142 10.25 -31.97 6.58
C ASP A 142 11.14 -31.60 7.79
N ARG A 143 11.69 -32.61 8.46
CA ARG A 143 12.38 -32.48 9.75
C ARG A 143 13.73 -33.16 9.74
N GLY A 144 14.68 -32.54 10.46
CA GLY A 144 15.93 -33.16 10.85
C GLY A 144 17.13 -32.86 9.93
N PRO A 145 18.30 -33.40 10.26
CA PRO A 145 19.59 -33.02 9.64
C PRO A 145 19.83 -33.67 8.27
N ARG A 146 18.86 -34.42 7.73
CA ARG A 146 19.02 -35.28 6.54
C ARG A 146 18.91 -34.55 5.19
N GLY A 147 18.78 -33.22 5.22
CA GLY A 147 18.65 -32.37 4.05
C GLY A 147 17.20 -32.15 3.64
N PHE A 148 16.85 -30.90 3.38
CA PHE A 148 15.50 -30.38 3.15
C PHE A 148 14.89 -30.75 1.79
N TRP A 149 14.86 -32.02 1.38
CA TRP A 149 14.31 -32.41 0.06
C TRP A 149 13.76 -33.84 0.01
N ARG A 150 13.58 -34.52 1.15
CA ARG A 150 13.11 -35.91 1.21
C ARG A 150 11.70 -35.97 1.83
N THR A 151 10.69 -35.99 0.97
CA THR A 151 9.27 -35.94 1.39
C THR A 151 8.71 -37.26 1.90
N SER A 152 9.50 -38.33 1.96
CA SER A 152 9.03 -39.68 2.33
C SER A 152 8.50 -39.78 3.77
N ASP A 153 9.08 -39.01 4.70
CA ASP A 153 8.63 -38.91 6.10
C ASP A 153 8.02 -37.53 6.42
N ALA A 154 7.71 -36.75 5.38
CA ALA A 154 7.22 -35.40 5.56
C ALA A 154 5.77 -35.40 6.06
N ARG A 155 5.50 -34.48 6.98
CA ARG A 155 4.16 -34.25 7.51
C ARG A 155 3.38 -33.41 6.53
N THR A 156 2.32 -33.97 5.96
CA THR A 156 1.48 -33.27 4.99
C THR A 156 0.09 -33.01 5.52
N GLY A 157 -0.54 -31.91 5.10
CA GLY A 157 -1.92 -31.69 5.49
C GLY A 157 -2.52 -30.40 4.99
N PHE A 158 -3.84 -30.29 5.11
CA PHE A 158 -4.59 -29.11 4.72
C PHE A 158 -4.79 -28.18 5.89
N SER A 159 -4.60 -26.89 5.67
CA SER A 159 -4.88 -25.84 6.64
C SER A 159 -5.91 -24.87 6.09
N GLY A 160 -6.82 -24.44 6.96
CA GLY A 160 -7.79 -23.40 6.68
C GLY A 160 -7.63 -22.28 7.71
N ALA A 161 -7.58 -21.04 7.27
CA ALA A 161 -7.39 -19.87 8.14
C ALA A 161 -8.36 -18.74 7.79
N VAL A 162 -8.68 -17.95 8.81
CA VAL A 162 -9.32 -16.65 8.66
C VAL A 162 -8.28 -15.57 9.01
N GLY A 163 -8.25 -14.52 8.21
CA GLY A 163 -7.24 -13.48 8.30
C GLY A 163 -7.85 -12.09 8.36
N ILE A 164 -7.17 -11.21 9.09
CA ILE A 164 -7.37 -9.76 9.00
C ILE A 164 -6.12 -9.13 8.39
N THR A 165 -6.30 -8.16 7.52
CA THR A 165 -5.21 -7.39 6.92
C THR A 165 -5.37 -5.93 7.26
N LEU A 166 -4.36 -5.33 7.89
CA LEU A 166 -4.26 -3.92 8.17
C LEU A 166 -3.17 -3.31 7.31
N ARG A 167 -3.51 -2.29 6.54
CA ARG A 167 -2.53 -1.57 5.72
C ARG A 167 -1.98 -0.38 6.48
N LEU A 168 -0.71 -0.44 6.85
CA LEU A 168 0.02 0.63 7.53
C LEU A 168 0.77 1.49 6.48
N GLY A 169 0.44 2.77 6.45
CA GLY A 169 1.05 3.75 5.56
C GLY A 169 0.07 4.82 5.05
N ARG A 170 0.57 6.04 4.87
CA ARG A 170 -0.09 7.09 4.07
C ARG A 170 -0.24 6.54 2.65
N GLY A 171 -1.41 6.68 2.05
CA GLY A 171 -1.74 6.09 0.75
C GLY A 171 -0.82 6.58 -0.37
N GLU A 172 0.29 5.87 -0.60
CA GLU A 172 1.05 5.94 -1.85
C GLU A 172 0.55 4.84 -2.78
N GLY A 173 -0.34 5.22 -3.69
CA GLY A 173 -0.63 4.47 -4.88
C GLY A 173 0.61 4.32 -5.75
N GLY A 174 1.19 3.11 -5.71
CA GLY A 174 1.54 2.29 -6.87
C GLY A 174 2.48 2.82 -7.95
N ARG A 175 3.75 2.38 -7.83
CA ARG A 175 4.63 1.76 -8.86
C ARG A 175 4.80 2.48 -10.22
N GLY A 176 6.00 3.01 -10.41
CA GLY A 176 6.78 2.78 -11.63
C GLY A 176 7.91 1.78 -11.31
N SER A 177 7.97 0.68 -12.06
CA SER A 177 9.09 -0.26 -12.06
C SER A 177 10.01 0.10 -13.23
N GLY A 178 11.29 0.32 -12.97
CA GLY A 178 12.31 0.33 -14.02
C GLY A 178 13.60 1.05 -13.63
N GLY A 179 14.64 0.27 -13.33
CA GLY A 179 16.03 0.72 -13.36
C GLY A 179 16.64 1.05 -12.00
N TYR A 180 17.83 0.48 -11.74
CA TYR A 180 18.78 1.11 -10.82
C TYR A 180 19.09 2.51 -11.36
N GLY A 181 18.52 3.55 -10.75
CA GLY A 181 18.69 4.93 -11.21
C GLY A 181 18.16 5.92 -10.18
N SER A 182 19.10 6.48 -9.40
CA SER A 182 18.96 7.63 -8.50
C SER A 182 18.00 7.52 -7.30
N PRO A 183 18.34 8.12 -6.14
CA PRO A 183 17.44 8.18 -4.98
C PRO A 183 16.11 8.85 -5.36
N PRO A 184 15.01 8.53 -4.64
CA PRO A 184 13.69 9.12 -4.91
C PRO A 184 13.80 10.64 -4.92
N ARG A 185 13.44 11.26 -6.05
CA ARG A 185 13.36 12.72 -6.18
C ARG A 185 12.40 13.20 -5.11
N LEU A 186 12.91 13.97 -4.14
CA LEU A 186 12.06 14.65 -3.16
C LEU A 186 10.95 15.40 -3.91
N PRO A 187 9.73 15.47 -3.37
CA PRO A 187 8.68 16.27 -3.97
C PRO A 187 9.23 17.68 -4.23
N PRO A 188 8.97 18.26 -5.42
CA PRO A 188 9.55 19.54 -5.77
C PRO A 188 9.18 20.56 -4.71
N GLU A 189 10.16 21.31 -4.21
CA GLU A 189 9.91 22.32 -3.18
C GLU A 189 8.94 23.38 -3.70
N PRO A 190 8.03 23.89 -2.86
CA PRO A 190 7.17 25.01 -3.21
C PRO A 190 8.01 26.20 -3.72
N PRO A 191 7.50 26.99 -4.68
CA PRO A 191 8.21 28.15 -5.19
C PRO A 191 8.42 29.21 -4.09
N ALA A 192 9.58 29.86 -4.11
CA ALA A 192 10.01 30.78 -3.03
C ALA A 192 9.36 32.17 -3.12
N THR A 193 8.82 32.56 -4.29
CA THR A 193 8.25 33.90 -4.51
C THR A 193 6.95 33.81 -5.31
N ILE A 194 5.82 34.07 -4.66
CA ILE A 194 4.51 34.21 -5.30
C ILE A 194 3.96 35.59 -4.93
N THR A 195 3.56 36.42 -5.91
CA THR A 195 3.13 37.81 -5.68
C THR A 195 1.68 38.05 -6.15
N GLY A 196 0.94 38.95 -5.47
CA GLY A 196 -0.45 39.34 -5.79
C GLY A 196 -1.55 38.54 -5.05
N ASN A 197 -2.83 38.87 -5.27
CA ASN A 197 -3.98 38.19 -4.60
C ASN A 197 -4.06 36.68 -4.91
N ALA A 198 -3.52 36.25 -6.06
CA ALA A 198 -3.41 34.83 -6.40
C ALA A 198 -2.39 34.09 -5.51
N ALA A 199 -1.43 34.80 -4.91
CA ALA A 199 -0.44 34.22 -4.01
C ALA A 199 -1.06 33.63 -2.75
N ASP A 200 -2.08 34.27 -2.20
CA ASP A 200 -2.76 33.78 -1.00
C ASP A 200 -3.55 32.50 -1.30
N VAL A 201 -4.21 32.44 -2.47
CA VAL A 201 -4.89 31.23 -2.95
C VAL A 201 -3.89 30.09 -3.14
N VAL A 202 -2.76 30.36 -3.79
CA VAL A 202 -1.71 29.35 -4.01
C VAL A 202 -1.14 28.88 -2.66
N ARG A 203 -0.87 29.79 -1.72
CA ARG A 203 -0.39 29.44 -0.37
C ARG A 203 -1.37 28.52 0.34
N THR A 204 -2.67 28.84 0.32
CA THR A 204 -3.71 27.97 0.90
C THR A 204 -3.77 26.59 0.24
N ALA A 205 -3.55 26.51 -1.08
CA ALA A 205 -3.45 25.21 -1.75
C ALA A 205 -2.20 24.44 -1.30
N LEU A 206 -1.05 25.12 -1.18
CA LEU A 206 0.21 24.53 -0.71
C LEU A 206 0.13 24.03 0.74
N ASP A 207 -0.59 24.73 1.62
CA ASP A 207 -0.83 24.29 3.00
C ASP A 207 -1.55 22.94 3.07
N ALA A 208 -2.28 22.56 2.02
CA ALA A 208 -2.94 21.27 1.92
C ALA A 208 -1.99 20.14 1.48
N LEU A 209 -0.69 20.40 1.26
CA LEU A 209 0.27 19.39 0.78
C LEU A 209 0.27 18.12 1.64
N GLY A 210 0.26 16.98 0.93
CA GLY A 210 0.16 15.66 1.49
C GLY A 210 -1.24 15.27 1.99
N THR A 211 -2.21 16.17 2.06
CA THR A 211 -3.58 15.82 2.49
C THR A 211 -4.11 14.66 1.64
N PRO A 212 -4.70 13.60 2.22
CA PRO A 212 -5.12 12.43 1.46
C PRO A 212 -6.15 12.75 0.38
N TYR A 213 -6.14 11.98 -0.69
CA TYR A 213 -7.21 12.03 -1.69
C TYR A 213 -8.45 11.31 -1.18
N VAL A 214 -9.58 11.99 -1.23
CA VAL A 214 -10.89 11.43 -0.89
C VAL A 214 -11.86 11.84 -1.98
N TRP A 215 -12.45 10.87 -2.68
CA TRP A 215 -13.48 11.13 -3.68
C TRP A 215 -14.64 11.91 -3.05
N GLY A 216 -15.00 13.06 -3.62
CA GLY A 216 -16.01 13.94 -3.04
C GLY A 216 -15.49 14.89 -1.95
N GLY A 217 -14.24 14.74 -1.50
CA GLY A 217 -13.64 15.52 -0.41
C GLY A 217 -13.41 17.00 -0.76
N THR A 218 -13.62 17.88 0.22
CA THR A 218 -13.59 19.35 0.06
C THR A 218 -12.97 20.12 1.24
N ALA A 219 -12.47 19.41 2.27
CA ALA A 219 -11.91 20.02 3.49
C ALA A 219 -10.95 19.06 4.20
N GLY A 220 -10.34 19.49 5.32
CA GLY A 220 -9.20 18.85 6.01
C GLY A 220 -9.23 17.35 6.37
N ASN A 221 -10.28 16.59 6.04
CA ASN A 221 -10.28 15.12 6.06
C ASN A 221 -9.86 14.48 4.71
N GLY A 222 -9.77 15.26 3.64
CA GLY A 222 -9.32 14.83 2.32
C GLY A 222 -9.88 15.67 1.18
N PHE A 223 -9.18 15.70 0.05
CA PHE A 223 -9.59 16.45 -1.14
C PHE A 223 -9.70 15.55 -2.37
N ASP A 224 -10.71 15.75 -3.22
CA ASP A 224 -10.56 15.38 -4.64
C ASP A 224 -9.96 16.54 -5.45
N CYS A 225 -9.71 16.31 -6.74
CA CYS A 225 -9.01 17.28 -7.59
C CYS A 225 -9.71 18.64 -7.61
N SER A 226 -11.00 18.68 -7.94
CA SER A 226 -11.80 19.90 -7.97
C SER A 226 -12.12 20.47 -6.58
N GLY A 227 -12.21 19.61 -5.56
CA GLY A 227 -12.45 20.00 -4.18
C GLY A 227 -11.28 20.76 -3.57
N LEU A 228 -10.03 20.39 -3.89
CA LEU A 228 -8.84 21.15 -3.50
C LEU A 228 -8.87 22.58 -4.07
N ILE A 229 -9.16 22.70 -5.38
CA ILE A 229 -9.21 24.00 -6.07
C ILE A 229 -10.34 24.86 -5.50
N GLN A 230 -11.52 24.26 -5.33
CA GLN A 230 -12.68 24.94 -4.74
C GLN A 230 -12.39 25.42 -3.32
N TYR A 231 -11.73 24.61 -2.50
CA TYR A 231 -11.34 24.97 -1.14
C TYR A 231 -10.37 26.15 -1.13
N ALA A 232 -9.29 26.07 -1.90
CA ALA A 232 -8.26 27.11 -1.93
C ALA A 232 -8.84 28.48 -2.33
N TYR A 233 -9.63 28.52 -3.41
CA TYR A 233 -10.32 29.75 -3.82
C TYR A 233 -11.40 30.20 -2.82
N GLY A 234 -12.12 29.24 -2.22
CA GLY A 234 -13.20 29.50 -1.27
C GLY A 234 -12.73 30.15 0.04
N GLN A 235 -11.52 29.81 0.52
CA GLN A 235 -10.92 30.48 1.69
C GLN A 235 -10.68 31.98 1.44
N HIS A 236 -10.58 32.39 0.18
CA HIS A 236 -10.40 33.78 -0.25
C HIS A 236 -11.69 34.36 -0.85
N SER A 237 -12.85 33.85 -0.43
CA SER A 237 -14.18 34.31 -0.83
C SER A 237 -14.51 34.20 -2.32
N ILE A 238 -13.76 33.41 -3.09
CA ILE A 238 -14.00 33.17 -4.52
C ILE A 238 -14.73 31.84 -4.68
N ARG A 239 -15.97 31.88 -5.17
CA ARG A 239 -16.80 30.68 -5.34
C ARG A 239 -16.54 30.03 -6.68
N LEU A 240 -16.11 28.78 -6.66
CA LEU A 240 -15.97 27.94 -7.84
C LEU A 240 -16.99 26.80 -7.87
N PRO A 241 -17.42 26.35 -9.06
CA PRO A 241 -18.22 25.15 -9.21
C PRO A 241 -17.55 23.92 -8.60
N ARG A 242 -18.35 22.98 -8.10
CA ARG A 242 -17.83 21.77 -7.44
C ARG A 242 -17.16 20.79 -8.40
N MET A 243 -17.64 20.71 -9.64
CA MET A 243 -17.18 19.73 -10.63
C MET A 243 -16.03 20.31 -11.46
N GLY A 244 -14.95 19.56 -11.64
CA GLY A 244 -13.80 19.99 -12.46
C GLY A 244 -14.18 20.38 -13.89
N ARG A 245 -15.16 19.69 -14.50
CA ARG A 245 -15.70 20.06 -15.82
C ARG A 245 -16.38 21.43 -15.85
N ALA A 246 -17.03 21.83 -14.75
CA ALA A 246 -17.63 23.15 -14.65
C ALA A 246 -16.57 24.22 -14.33
N GLN A 247 -15.53 23.88 -13.56
CA GLN A 247 -14.35 24.75 -13.37
C GLN A 247 -13.61 25.00 -14.69
N ALA A 248 -13.64 24.05 -15.62
CA ALA A 248 -13.09 24.20 -16.97
C ALA A 248 -13.82 25.25 -17.84
N SER A 249 -14.91 25.84 -17.35
CA SER A 249 -15.62 26.96 -18.00
C SER A 249 -15.64 28.23 -17.15
N ALA A 250 -14.91 28.26 -16.03
CA ALA A 250 -14.84 29.41 -15.15
C ALA A 250 -13.71 30.37 -15.58
N GLY A 251 -13.89 31.67 -15.34
CA GLY A 251 -12.88 32.69 -15.61
C GLY A 251 -12.52 32.84 -17.09
N ALA A 252 -11.34 33.41 -17.35
CA ALA A 252 -10.82 33.62 -18.70
C ALA A 252 -10.01 32.41 -19.19
N GLU A 253 -10.06 32.14 -20.49
CA GLU A 253 -9.19 31.14 -21.12
C GLU A 253 -7.73 31.59 -21.11
N VAL A 254 -6.82 30.65 -20.83
CA VAL A 254 -5.39 30.84 -20.96
C VAL A 254 -4.87 29.82 -21.96
N ALA A 255 -4.07 30.29 -22.91
CA ALA A 255 -3.43 29.44 -23.90
C ALA A 255 -2.62 28.32 -23.19
N PRO A 256 -2.66 27.06 -23.68
CA PRO A 256 -1.93 25.94 -23.11
C PRO A 256 -0.43 26.00 -23.45
N VAL A 257 0.22 27.12 -23.12
CA VAL A 257 1.65 27.36 -23.26
C VAL A 257 2.18 27.87 -21.92
N ILE A 258 3.37 27.41 -21.54
CA ILE A 258 3.93 27.64 -20.20
C ILE A 258 4.09 29.14 -19.92
N GLU A 259 4.47 29.92 -20.93
CA GLU A 259 4.74 31.34 -20.85
C GLU A 259 3.48 32.16 -20.56
N ALA A 260 2.30 31.60 -20.86
CA ALA A 260 1.02 32.24 -20.59
C ALA A 260 0.53 31.99 -19.15
N LEU A 261 1.09 31.01 -18.44
CA LEU A 261 0.64 30.60 -17.11
C LEU A 261 1.08 31.57 -16.02
N ARG A 262 0.17 31.86 -15.10
CA ARG A 262 0.42 32.63 -13.87
C ARG A 262 0.03 31.81 -12.65
N PRO A 263 0.76 31.93 -11.52
CA PRO A 263 0.36 31.28 -10.28
C PRO A 263 -1.10 31.57 -9.95
N GLY A 264 -1.85 30.52 -9.59
CA GLY A 264 -3.29 30.57 -9.37
C GLY A 264 -4.12 30.06 -10.57
N ASP A 265 -3.59 30.05 -11.79
CA ASP A 265 -4.32 29.52 -12.95
C ASP A 265 -4.72 28.05 -12.73
N ILE A 266 -5.97 27.71 -13.07
CA ILE A 266 -6.48 26.34 -12.98
C ILE A 266 -6.06 25.59 -14.25
N LEU A 267 -5.24 24.57 -14.09
CA LEU A 267 -4.83 23.68 -15.17
C LEU A 267 -5.87 22.58 -15.38
N LEU A 268 -6.16 22.30 -16.65
CA LEU A 268 -7.16 21.32 -17.08
C LEU A 268 -6.49 20.13 -17.75
N PHE A 269 -6.82 18.92 -17.30
CA PHE A 269 -6.23 17.69 -17.82
C PHE A 269 -7.30 16.67 -18.21
N SER A 270 -6.94 15.83 -19.18
CA SER A 270 -7.76 14.74 -19.72
C SER A 270 -7.23 13.37 -19.27
N ALA A 271 -8.10 12.35 -19.18
CA ALA A 271 -7.68 11.00 -18.79
C ALA A 271 -6.93 10.31 -19.94
N ALA A 272 -7.38 10.55 -21.17
CA ALA A 272 -6.73 10.16 -22.41
C ALA A 272 -6.47 11.40 -23.28
N PRO A 273 -5.33 11.47 -24.00
CA PRO A 273 -5.06 12.57 -24.92
C PRO A 273 -6.24 12.79 -25.89
N GLY A 274 -6.67 14.05 -26.05
CA GLY A 274 -7.81 14.41 -26.90
C GLY A 274 -9.20 14.13 -26.33
N SER A 275 -9.31 13.62 -25.09
CA SER A 275 -10.60 13.47 -24.39
C SER A 275 -10.97 14.71 -23.57
N GLY A 276 -12.24 14.80 -23.13
CA GLY A 276 -12.71 15.91 -22.29
C GLY A 276 -12.03 15.99 -20.92
N VAL A 277 -12.22 17.11 -20.22
CA VAL A 277 -11.61 17.36 -18.91
C VAL A 277 -12.09 16.33 -17.87
N THR A 278 -11.14 15.69 -17.21
CA THR A 278 -11.38 14.72 -16.12
C THR A 278 -10.62 15.05 -14.85
N HIS A 279 -9.61 15.93 -14.92
CA HIS A 279 -8.76 16.29 -13.79
C HIS A 279 -8.40 17.77 -13.84
N VAL A 280 -8.21 18.36 -12.66
CA VAL A 280 -7.83 19.77 -12.51
C VAL A 280 -6.68 19.93 -11.51
N GLY A 281 -5.89 20.97 -11.69
CA GLY A 281 -4.81 21.38 -10.78
C GLY A 281 -4.67 22.89 -10.75
N MET A 282 -3.81 23.43 -9.90
CA MET A 282 -3.50 24.86 -9.82
C MET A 282 -2.03 25.09 -10.12
N TYR A 283 -1.71 25.93 -11.09
CA TYR A 283 -0.34 26.32 -11.36
C TYR A 283 0.19 27.15 -10.19
N VAL A 284 1.41 26.84 -9.73
CA VAL A 284 2.02 27.54 -8.58
C VAL A 284 3.26 28.35 -8.98
N GLY A 285 3.71 28.24 -10.23
CA GLY A 285 4.95 28.87 -10.74
C GLY A 285 6.07 27.86 -10.96
N GLU A 286 7.15 28.27 -11.62
CA GLU A 286 8.35 27.46 -11.84
C GLU A 286 8.06 26.07 -12.47
N LEU A 287 7.16 26.01 -13.45
CA LEU A 287 6.69 24.77 -14.08
C LEU A 287 5.96 23.80 -13.12
N LYS A 288 5.67 24.21 -11.88
CA LYS A 288 5.02 23.37 -10.88
C LYS A 288 3.53 23.65 -10.82
N PHE A 289 2.77 22.61 -10.51
CA PHE A 289 1.36 22.75 -10.18
C PHE A 289 0.99 21.81 -9.04
N ILE A 290 0.02 22.25 -8.23
CA ILE A 290 -0.52 21.47 -7.12
C ILE A 290 -1.87 20.85 -7.53
N HIS A 291 -2.08 19.60 -7.14
CA HIS A 291 -3.30 18.88 -7.43
C HIS A 291 -3.52 17.74 -6.42
N SER A 292 -4.77 17.33 -6.23
CA SER A 292 -5.09 16.12 -5.46
C SER A 292 -5.22 14.93 -6.40
N SER A 293 -4.24 14.03 -6.38
CA SER A 293 -4.19 12.81 -7.21
C SER A 293 -4.44 11.56 -6.37
N SER A 294 -4.39 10.35 -6.94
CA SER A 294 -4.58 9.11 -6.17
C SER A 294 -3.66 8.96 -4.95
N ASN A 295 -2.57 9.73 -4.88
CA ASN A 295 -1.59 9.73 -3.80
C ASN A 295 -1.77 10.92 -2.83
N GLY A 296 -2.90 11.63 -2.91
CA GLY A 296 -3.18 12.85 -2.16
C GLY A 296 -2.72 14.12 -2.88
N VAL A 297 -2.76 15.22 -2.13
CA VAL A 297 -2.31 16.54 -2.58
C VAL A 297 -0.79 16.52 -2.74
N LYS A 298 -0.31 16.75 -3.96
CA LYS A 298 1.13 16.78 -4.29
C LYS A 298 1.43 17.89 -5.29
N LEU A 299 2.72 18.19 -5.44
CA LEU A 299 3.25 18.97 -6.55
C LEU A 299 3.71 18.05 -7.68
N SER A 300 3.44 18.47 -8.91
CA SER A 300 3.94 17.84 -10.13
C SER A 300 4.51 18.91 -11.06
N LEU A 301 5.39 18.49 -11.97
CA LEU A 301 6.02 19.37 -12.96
C LEU A 301 5.27 19.34 -14.29
N LEU A 302 5.32 20.45 -15.01
CA LEU A 302 4.97 20.59 -16.43
C LEU A 302 6.26 20.55 -17.23
N GLU A 303 6.95 19.41 -17.23
CA GLU A 303 8.23 19.24 -17.92
C GLU A 303 8.25 17.91 -18.69
N VAL A 304 8.67 17.96 -19.97
CA VAL A 304 8.65 16.78 -20.87
C VAL A 304 9.70 15.73 -20.49
N HIS A 305 10.81 16.17 -19.89
CA HIS A 305 11.91 15.28 -19.50
C HIS A 305 11.71 14.63 -18.12
N ASP A 306 10.71 15.06 -17.35
CA ASP A 306 10.29 14.41 -16.12
C ASP A 306 9.23 13.33 -16.44
N PRO A 307 9.38 12.06 -16.02
CA PRO A 307 8.42 11.01 -16.34
C PRO A 307 6.98 11.28 -15.87
N ASP A 308 6.80 11.91 -14.70
CA ASP A 308 5.49 12.28 -14.17
C ASP A 308 4.98 13.54 -14.91
N GLY A 309 5.87 14.49 -15.24
CA GLY A 309 5.54 15.69 -16.01
C GLY A 309 5.14 15.43 -17.46
N ALA A 310 5.80 14.50 -18.15
CA ALA A 310 5.46 14.06 -19.50
C ALA A 310 4.03 13.49 -19.56
N TYR A 311 3.59 12.80 -18.50
CA TYR A 311 2.21 12.31 -18.39
C TYR A 311 1.20 13.47 -18.38
N TRP A 312 1.48 14.54 -17.63
CA TRP A 312 0.63 15.71 -17.49
C TRP A 312 0.62 16.59 -18.74
N ILE A 313 1.78 16.85 -19.34
CA ILE A 313 1.88 17.64 -20.58
C ILE A 313 1.07 16.97 -21.69
N ASN A 314 1.23 15.65 -21.89
CA ASN A 314 0.51 14.91 -22.93
C ASN A 314 -1.03 14.88 -22.74
N ARG A 315 -1.51 15.27 -21.56
CA ARG A 315 -2.93 15.32 -21.19
C ARG A 315 -3.43 16.72 -20.93
N TRP A 316 -2.57 17.73 -21.08
CA TRP A 316 -2.90 19.11 -20.81
C TRP A 316 -3.84 19.64 -21.88
N VAL A 317 -5.03 20.07 -21.45
CA VAL A 317 -6.11 20.54 -22.33
C VAL A 317 -6.08 22.06 -22.45
N GLY A 318 -5.77 22.75 -21.36
CA GLY A 318 -5.90 24.20 -21.26
C GLY A 318 -5.71 24.71 -19.84
N ALA A 319 -5.89 26.01 -19.67
CA ALA A 319 -5.88 26.64 -18.35
C ALA A 319 -6.97 27.71 -18.25
N ARG A 320 -7.41 28.01 -17.02
CA ARG A 320 -8.38 29.05 -16.69
C ARG A 320 -7.82 30.03 -15.67
N ARG A 321 -7.92 31.32 -15.97
CA ARG A 321 -7.53 32.40 -15.07
C ARG A 321 -8.74 32.95 -14.35
N ILE A 322 -8.73 32.83 -13.02
CA ILE A 322 -9.82 33.33 -12.17
C ILE A 322 -9.51 34.73 -11.64
N ILE A 323 -8.25 34.98 -11.29
CA ILE A 323 -7.77 36.28 -10.78
C ILE A 323 -6.95 36.94 -11.91
N PRO A 324 -7.36 38.13 -12.41
CA PRO A 324 -6.70 38.83 -13.52
C PRO A 324 -5.22 39.20 -13.26
#